data_AF-A0A923YIH0-F1
#
_entry.id   AF-A0A923YIH0-F1
#
_cell.length_a   1.000
_cell.length_b   1.000
_cell.length_c   1.000
_cell.angle_alpha   90.00
_cell.angle_beta   90.00
_cell.angle_gamma   90.00
#
_symmetry.space_group_name_H-M   'P 1'
#
loop_
_entity.id
_entity.type
_entity.pdbx_description
1 polymer ?
#
loop_
_entity_poly.entity_id
_entity_poly.type
_entity_poly.pdbx_seq_one_letter_code
_entity_poly.pdbx_strand_id
1 'polypeptide(L)'
;MNEKIKTQIYLKASKANKRGEAHLYVQVRLYGKAKLYSTNKFISPADFDKNKCIVKSGDNAGRLNAFLRAELLSMDEVILNLENDRIPLTFRAITERYENPDVTFCNFSIAQLNSNKTRLAKKTFQKDQYHLNFINKALPEIRFHQVTKGLLQKLENIARKNDHTNNTIHGYLKTFRKYFYIAKSAGFIKNNPFEGYPIKRGKVKTDYLTMS
;
A
#
# COMPACT_ATOMS: atom_id res chain seq x y z
N MET A 1 -8.82 25.34 -6.21
CA MET A 1 -8.23 24.12 -6.80
C MET A 1 -7.36 24.59 -7.97
N ASN A 2 -6.04 24.41 -7.89
CA ASN A 2 -5.09 24.93 -8.88
C ASN A 2 -5.52 24.55 -10.31
N GLU A 3 -5.61 25.50 -11.24
CA GLU A 3 -5.88 25.28 -12.69
C GLU A 3 -4.91 24.28 -13.36
N LYS A 4 -3.89 23.82 -12.62
CA LYS A 4 -2.82 22.94 -13.07
C LYS A 4 -3.16 21.44 -13.00
N ILE A 5 -4.16 21.02 -12.21
CA ILE A 5 -4.51 19.60 -12.05
C ILE A 5 -6.03 19.34 -12.05
N LYS A 6 -6.48 18.32 -12.78
CA LYS A 6 -7.89 17.89 -12.84
C LYS A 6 -8.01 16.37 -12.83
N THR A 7 -8.81 15.84 -11.93
CA THR A 7 -9.20 14.42 -11.82
C THR A 7 -10.64 14.25 -12.31
N GLN A 8 -10.90 13.21 -13.12
CA GLN A 8 -12.27 12.88 -13.57
C GLN A 8 -12.37 11.42 -14.00
N ILE A 9 -13.58 10.86 -13.98
CA ILE A 9 -13.83 9.56 -14.62
C ILE A 9 -13.82 9.73 -16.13
N TYR A 10 -13.11 8.84 -16.82
CA TYR A 10 -13.00 8.83 -18.26
C TYR A 10 -13.31 7.44 -18.81
N LEU A 11 -14.30 7.37 -19.71
CA LEU A 11 -14.60 6.16 -20.47
C LEU A 11 -13.81 6.14 -21.77
N LYS A 12 -12.97 5.12 -21.97
CA LYS A 12 -12.21 4.94 -23.21
C LYS A 12 -13.03 4.24 -24.28
N ALA A 13 -14.01 4.95 -24.84
CA ALA A 13 -14.96 4.40 -25.82
C ALA A 13 -14.30 3.85 -27.10
N SER A 14 -13.11 4.35 -27.48
CA SER A 14 -12.38 3.89 -28.66
C SER A 14 -11.78 2.48 -28.56
N LYS A 15 -11.78 1.87 -27.37
CA LYS A 15 -11.28 0.51 -27.14
C LYS A 15 -12.33 -0.32 -26.40
N ALA A 16 -13.43 -0.62 -27.10
CA ALA A 16 -14.42 -1.57 -26.62
C ALA A 16 -13.85 -3.00 -26.64
N ASN A 17 -14.24 -3.81 -25.65
CA ASN A 17 -13.92 -5.22 -25.60
C ASN A 17 -14.79 -6.02 -26.58
N LYS A 18 -14.59 -7.35 -26.67
CA LYS A 18 -15.40 -8.23 -27.54
C LYS A 18 -16.91 -8.20 -27.24
N ARG A 19 -17.31 -7.70 -26.07
CA ARG A 19 -18.70 -7.55 -25.64
C ARG A 19 -19.27 -6.16 -25.91
N GLY A 20 -18.51 -5.27 -26.56
CA GLY A 20 -18.92 -3.89 -26.83
C GLY A 20 -18.78 -2.94 -25.63
N GLU A 21 -18.21 -3.39 -24.52
CA GLU A 21 -18.04 -2.58 -23.31
C GLU A 21 -16.70 -1.84 -23.33
N ALA A 22 -16.70 -0.58 -22.91
CA ALA A 22 -15.52 0.24 -22.79
C ALA A 22 -15.04 0.34 -21.33
N HIS A 23 -13.74 0.51 -21.16
CA HIS A 23 -13.08 0.55 -19.87
C HIS A 23 -13.17 1.94 -19.23
N LEU A 24 -13.54 1.98 -17.95
CA LEU A 24 -13.55 3.16 -17.09
C LEU A 24 -12.17 3.38 -16.45
N TYR A 25 -11.69 4.61 -16.52
CA TYR A 25 -10.44 5.07 -15.94
C TYR A 25 -10.66 6.26 -15.01
N VAL A 26 -9.81 6.39 -14.00
CA VAL A 26 -9.53 7.69 -13.38
C VAL A 26 -8.53 8.41 -14.28
N GLN A 27 -8.92 9.55 -14.83
CA GLN A 27 -8.06 10.40 -15.63
C GLN A 27 -7.51 11.53 -14.79
N VAL A 28 -6.18 11.63 -14.71
CA VAL A 28 -5.48 12.76 -14.12
C VAL A 28 -4.91 13.61 -15.25
N ARG A 29 -5.35 14.86 -15.34
CA ARG A 29 -4.73 15.88 -16.19
C ARG A 29 -3.81 16.76 -15.36
N LEU A 30 -2.57 16.89 -15.78
CA LEU A 30 -1.55 17.71 -15.15
C LEU A 30 -0.83 18.50 -16.24
N TYR A 31 -0.85 19.84 -16.15
CA TYR A 31 -0.26 20.74 -17.15
C TYR A 31 -0.65 20.41 -18.60
N GLY A 32 -1.95 20.19 -18.84
CA GLY A 32 -2.50 19.88 -20.18
C GLY A 32 -2.25 18.45 -20.68
N LYS A 33 -1.37 17.66 -20.04
CA LYS A 33 -1.15 16.25 -20.36
C LYS A 33 -2.09 15.38 -19.53
N ALA A 34 -2.49 14.21 -20.06
CA ALA A 34 -3.39 13.29 -19.37
C ALA A 34 -2.74 11.92 -19.15
N LYS A 35 -2.95 11.33 -17.97
CA LYS A 35 -2.63 9.94 -17.67
C LYS A 35 -3.88 9.22 -17.17
N LEU A 36 -4.05 7.95 -17.58
CA LEU A 36 -5.20 7.12 -17.24
C LEU A 36 -4.79 6.04 -16.23
N TYR A 37 -5.58 5.89 -15.17
CA TYR A 37 -5.43 4.87 -14.14
C TYR A 37 -6.63 3.92 -14.21
N SER A 38 -6.37 2.62 -14.35
CA SER A 38 -7.41 1.62 -14.55
C SER A 38 -8.26 1.43 -13.30
N THR A 39 -9.59 1.45 -13.44
CA THR A 39 -10.52 1.03 -12.37
C THR A 39 -10.90 -0.46 -12.46
N ASN A 40 -10.45 -1.15 -13.51
CA ASN A 40 -10.87 -2.50 -13.89
C ASN A 40 -12.40 -2.69 -14.06
N LYS A 41 -13.16 -1.61 -14.29
CA LYS A 41 -14.60 -1.66 -14.58
C LYS A 41 -14.88 -1.37 -16.05
N PHE A 42 -15.85 -2.07 -16.61
CA PHE A 42 -16.26 -1.94 -18.00
C PHE A 42 -17.77 -1.69 -18.05
N ILE A 43 -18.20 -0.84 -18.96
CA ILE A 43 -19.61 -0.53 -19.19
C ILE A 43 -19.88 -0.30 -20.68
N SER A 44 -21.13 -0.44 -21.10
CA SER A 44 -21.53 0.01 -22.43
C SER A 44 -21.32 1.53 -22.58
N PRO A 45 -20.75 2.02 -23.70
CA PRO A 45 -20.64 3.44 -23.96
C PRO A 45 -21.98 4.20 -23.94
N ALA A 46 -23.09 3.51 -24.21
CA ALA A 46 -24.43 4.10 -24.15
C ALA A 46 -24.84 4.46 -22.72
N ASP A 47 -24.29 3.77 -21.71
CA ASP A 47 -24.63 3.92 -20.30
C ASP A 47 -23.80 4.99 -19.56
N PHE A 48 -22.91 5.69 -20.26
CA PHE A 48 -22.06 6.72 -19.69
C PHE A 48 -22.48 8.12 -20.15
N ASP A 49 -22.56 9.06 -19.21
CA ASP A 49 -22.70 10.48 -19.49
C ASP A 49 -21.30 11.11 -19.55
N LYS A 50 -20.85 11.48 -20.76
CA LYS A 50 -19.52 12.08 -20.99
C LYS A 50 -19.40 13.48 -20.39
N ASN A 51 -20.49 14.23 -20.29
CA ASN A 51 -20.47 15.61 -19.80
C ASN A 51 -20.40 15.62 -18.27
N LYS A 52 -21.21 14.77 -17.63
CA LYS A 52 -21.22 14.62 -16.17
C LYS A 52 -20.11 13.69 -15.65
N CYS A 53 -19.46 12.93 -16.52
CA CYS A 53 -18.46 11.92 -16.19
C CYS A 53 -18.99 10.85 -15.19
N ILE A 54 -20.25 10.42 -15.37
CA ILE A 54 -20.91 9.43 -14.51
C ILE A 54 -21.58 8.34 -15.34
N VAL A 55 -21.85 7.20 -14.70
CA VAL A 55 -22.72 6.16 -15.26
C VAL A 55 -24.17 6.59 -15.08
N LYS A 56 -24.94 6.68 -16.17
CA LYS A 56 -26.32 7.22 -16.15
C LYS A 56 -27.40 6.14 -16.14
N SER A 57 -27.09 4.92 -16.55
CA SER A 57 -28.05 3.81 -16.69
C SER A 57 -27.44 2.46 -16.37
N GLY A 58 -28.30 1.47 -16.11
CA GLY A 58 -27.96 0.09 -15.77
C GLY A 58 -28.28 -0.28 -14.31
N ASP A 59 -28.58 -1.56 -14.07
CA ASP A 59 -29.07 -2.09 -12.78
C ASP A 59 -28.18 -1.77 -11.58
N ASN A 60 -26.88 -1.59 -11.83
CA ASN A 60 -25.87 -1.30 -10.79
C ASN A 60 -25.26 0.10 -10.89
N ALA A 61 -25.87 1.03 -11.65
CA ALA A 61 -25.31 2.36 -11.88
C ALA A 61 -25.02 3.13 -10.58
N GLY A 62 -25.92 3.07 -9.59
CA GLY A 62 -25.72 3.72 -8.28
C GLY A 62 -24.50 3.18 -7.53
N ARG A 63 -24.40 1.84 -7.42
CA ARG A 63 -23.27 1.18 -6.75
C ARG A 63 -21.94 1.42 -7.49
N LEU A 64 -21.97 1.38 -8.81
CA LEU A 64 -20.80 1.63 -9.63
C LEU A 64 -20.33 3.09 -9.51
N ASN A 65 -21.23 4.06 -9.54
CA ASN A 65 -20.89 5.47 -9.31
C ASN A 65 -20.33 5.71 -7.91
N ALA A 66 -20.84 5.03 -6.87
CA ALA A 66 -20.27 5.12 -5.53
C ALA A 66 -18.83 4.61 -5.49
N PHE A 67 -18.54 3.47 -6.14
CA PHE A 67 -17.18 2.95 -6.29
C PHE A 67 -16.26 3.93 -7.05
N LEU A 68 -16.72 4.46 -8.18
CA LEU A 68 -15.93 5.41 -8.98
C LEU A 68 -15.63 6.71 -8.22
N ARG A 69 -16.57 7.18 -7.39
CA ARG A 69 -16.35 8.32 -6.49
C ARG A 69 -15.28 8.02 -5.44
N ALA A 70 -15.29 6.83 -4.86
CA ALA A 70 -14.24 6.42 -3.93
C ALA A 70 -12.85 6.41 -4.59
N GLU A 71 -12.74 5.89 -5.81
CA GLU A 71 -11.49 5.92 -6.59
C GLU A 71 -11.00 7.34 -6.90
N LEU A 72 -11.92 8.26 -7.22
CA LEU A 72 -11.58 9.68 -7.38
C LEU A 72 -11.07 10.29 -6.08
N LEU A 73 -11.77 10.05 -4.97
CA LEU A 73 -11.36 10.55 -3.65
C LEU A 73 -9.97 10.04 -3.26
N SER A 74 -9.66 8.76 -3.50
CA SER A 74 -8.33 8.21 -3.24
C SER A 74 -7.24 8.85 -4.11
N MET A 75 -7.55 9.19 -5.37
CA MET A 75 -6.61 9.92 -6.22
C MET A 75 -6.41 11.36 -5.75
N ASP A 76 -7.48 12.04 -5.34
CA ASP A 76 -7.42 13.41 -4.83
C ASP A 76 -6.62 13.47 -3.52
N GLU A 77 -6.80 12.49 -2.63
CA GLU A 77 -6.02 12.36 -1.40
C GLU A 77 -4.52 12.18 -1.68
N VAL A 78 -4.16 11.36 -2.67
CA VAL A 78 -2.77 11.23 -3.13
C VAL A 78 -2.18 12.57 -3.59
N ILE A 79 -2.95 13.34 -4.37
CA ILE A 79 -2.52 14.65 -4.86
C ILE A 79 -2.32 15.62 -3.68
N LEU A 80 -3.29 15.68 -2.77
CA LEU A 80 -3.22 16.54 -1.58
C LEU A 80 -2.01 16.18 -0.71
N ASN A 81 -1.73 14.89 -0.51
CA ASN A 81 -0.59 14.43 0.28
C ASN A 81 0.75 14.82 -0.36
N LEU A 82 0.86 14.75 -1.69
CA LEU A 82 2.06 15.22 -2.40
C LEU A 82 2.25 16.73 -2.26
N GLU A 83 1.18 17.51 -2.32
CA GLU A 83 1.23 18.96 -2.09
C GLU A 83 1.62 19.29 -0.65
N ASN A 84 1.04 18.61 0.34
CA ASN A 84 1.37 18.77 1.77
C ASN A 84 2.83 18.40 2.06
N ASP A 85 3.33 17.33 1.46
CA ASP A 85 4.74 16.89 1.56
C ASP A 85 5.70 17.82 0.79
N ARG A 86 5.20 18.87 0.11
CA ARG A 86 5.95 19.76 -0.79
C ARG A 86 6.71 19.01 -1.88
N ILE A 87 6.20 17.85 -2.29
CA ILE A 87 6.74 17.04 -3.38
C ILE A 87 6.18 17.56 -4.71
N PRO A 88 7.00 17.81 -5.74
CA PRO A 88 6.51 18.26 -7.04
C PRO A 88 5.47 17.31 -7.63
N LEU A 89 4.29 17.83 -7.97
CA LEU A 89 3.25 17.09 -8.68
C LEU A 89 3.76 16.70 -10.07
N THR A 90 4.07 15.42 -10.22
CA THR A 90 4.46 14.79 -11.49
C THR A 90 3.67 13.49 -11.65
N PHE A 91 3.44 13.04 -12.88
CA PHE A 91 2.79 11.74 -13.10
C PHE A 91 3.54 10.59 -12.43
N ARG A 92 4.88 10.68 -12.32
CA ARG A 92 5.68 9.66 -11.63
C ARG A 92 5.33 9.62 -10.14
N ALA A 93 5.39 10.76 -9.46
CA ALA A 93 5.08 10.84 -8.02
C ALA A 93 3.63 10.43 -7.72
N ILE A 94 2.67 10.88 -8.53
CA ILE A 94 1.25 10.50 -8.40
C ILE A 94 1.11 8.98 -8.59
N THR A 95 1.73 8.41 -9.63
CA THR A 95 1.65 6.95 -9.85
C THR A 95 2.29 6.17 -8.71
N GLU A 96 3.48 6.56 -8.25
CA GLU A 96 4.14 5.89 -7.13
C GLU A 96 3.29 5.94 -5.86
N ARG A 97 2.65 7.07 -5.54
CA ARG A 97 1.85 7.21 -4.33
C ARG A 97 0.46 6.57 -4.45
N TYR A 98 -0.16 6.62 -5.62
CA TYR A 98 -1.46 5.99 -5.88
C TYR A 98 -1.35 4.47 -5.94
N GLU A 99 -0.27 3.93 -6.52
CA GLU A 99 -0.01 2.48 -6.53
C GLU A 99 0.51 1.95 -5.19
N ASN A 100 0.96 2.82 -4.29
CA ASN A 100 1.39 2.46 -2.93
C ASN A 100 0.61 3.33 -1.92
N PRO A 101 -0.66 2.99 -1.62
CA PRO A 101 -1.59 3.84 -0.89
C PRO A 101 -1.03 4.33 0.44
N ASP A 102 -1.50 5.49 0.89
CA ASP A 102 -1.01 6.23 2.08
C ASP A 102 -1.38 5.58 3.42
N VAL A 103 -1.42 4.24 3.48
CA VAL A 103 -1.56 3.47 4.71
C VAL A 103 -0.18 3.23 5.29
N THR A 104 -0.03 3.53 6.59
CA THR A 104 1.21 3.20 7.30
C THR A 104 1.41 1.68 7.32
N PHE A 105 2.67 1.25 7.30
CA PHE A 105 3.04 -0.15 7.36
C PHE A 105 2.39 -0.85 8.57
N CYS A 106 2.38 -0.20 9.73
CA CYS A 106 1.83 -0.79 10.95
C CYS A 106 0.29 -0.90 10.89
N ASN A 107 -0.42 0.09 10.35
CA ASN A 107 -1.87 0.00 10.18
C ASN A 107 -2.25 -1.14 9.23
N PHE A 108 -1.57 -1.24 8.09
CA PHE A 108 -1.75 -2.36 7.16
C PHE A 108 -1.47 -3.71 7.85
N SER A 109 -0.33 -3.82 8.54
CA SER A 109 0.14 -5.08 9.11
C SER A 109 -0.75 -5.57 10.25
N ILE A 110 -1.22 -4.64 11.10
CA ILE A 110 -2.14 -4.95 12.20
C ILE A 110 -3.50 -5.37 11.65
N ALA A 111 -4.01 -4.70 10.63
CA ALA A 111 -5.25 -5.12 9.96
C ALA A 111 -5.12 -6.54 9.41
N GLN A 112 -4.04 -6.84 8.68
CA GLN A 112 -3.77 -8.18 8.15
C GLN A 112 -3.57 -9.25 9.25
N LEU A 113 -2.95 -8.89 10.38
CA LEU A 113 -2.81 -9.78 11.52
C LEU A 113 -4.18 -10.14 12.13
N ASN A 114 -5.03 -9.14 12.33
CA ASN A 114 -6.36 -9.30 12.90
C ASN A 114 -7.29 -10.10 11.99
N SER A 115 -7.28 -9.85 10.68
CA SER A 115 -8.06 -10.64 9.72
C SER A 115 -7.68 -12.13 9.70
N ASN A 116 -6.45 -12.48 10.09
CA ASN A 116 -5.97 -13.86 10.15
C ASN A 116 -5.98 -14.46 11.56
N LYS A 117 -6.56 -13.78 12.55
CA LYS A 117 -6.50 -14.18 13.97
C LYS A 117 -7.01 -15.60 14.23
N THR A 118 -8.08 -16.02 13.56
CA THR A 118 -8.69 -17.35 13.70
C THR A 118 -7.87 -18.47 13.06
N ARG A 119 -7.01 -18.14 12.09
CA ARG A 119 -6.17 -19.09 11.34
C ARG A 119 -4.76 -19.24 11.92
N LEU A 120 -4.35 -18.33 12.80
CA LEU A 120 -3.01 -18.31 13.39
C LEU A 120 -3.02 -18.94 14.78
N ALA A 121 -1.99 -19.73 15.07
CA ALA A 121 -1.73 -20.17 16.44
C ALA A 121 -1.56 -18.96 17.37
N LYS A 122 -2.13 -19.03 18.59
CA LYS A 122 -2.14 -17.93 19.58
C LYS A 122 -0.74 -17.34 19.82
N LYS A 123 0.28 -18.20 19.98
CA LYS A 123 1.68 -17.76 20.17
C LYS A 123 2.21 -16.96 18.98
N THR A 124 1.86 -17.35 17.75
CA THR A 124 2.26 -16.63 16.54
C THR A 124 1.61 -15.27 16.47
N PHE A 125 0.31 -15.18 16.79
CA PHE A 125 -0.41 -13.91 16.83
C PHE A 125 0.20 -12.94 17.85
N GLN A 126 0.43 -13.39 19.08
CA GLN A 126 1.01 -12.57 20.14
C GLN A 126 2.42 -12.08 19.79
N LYS A 127 3.25 -12.95 19.22
CA LYS A 127 4.59 -12.61 18.77
C LYS A 127 4.57 -11.56 17.66
N ASP A 128 3.76 -11.76 16.62
CA ASP A 128 3.69 -10.81 15.51
C ASP A 128 3.11 -9.46 15.98
N GLN A 129 2.10 -9.46 16.85
CA GLN A 129 1.57 -8.24 17.47
C GLN A 129 2.65 -7.49 18.26
N TYR A 130 3.42 -8.20 19.08
CA TYR A 130 4.51 -7.62 19.87
C TYR A 130 5.58 -6.99 18.96
N HIS A 131 6.00 -7.69 17.90
CA HIS A 131 6.96 -7.17 16.93
C HIS A 131 6.44 -5.94 16.18
N LEU A 132 5.18 -5.96 15.72
CA LEU A 132 4.57 -4.82 15.02
C LEU A 132 4.44 -3.60 15.93
N ASN A 133 4.11 -3.79 17.21
CA ASN A 133 4.06 -2.72 18.19
C ASN A 133 5.44 -2.09 18.41
N PHE A 134 6.50 -2.90 18.48
CA PHE A 134 7.87 -2.39 18.56
C PHE A 134 8.25 -1.59 17.31
N ILE A 135 7.98 -2.12 16.11
CA ILE A 135 8.27 -1.43 14.84
C ILE A 135 7.53 -0.09 14.79
N ASN A 136 6.26 -0.04 15.22
CA ASN A 136 5.49 1.20 15.26
C ASN A 136 6.08 2.24 16.23
N LYS A 137 6.58 1.80 17.39
CA LYS A 137 7.26 2.69 18.34
C LYS A 137 8.59 3.20 17.79
N ALA A 138 9.37 2.35 17.12
CA ALA A 138 10.68 2.71 16.59
C ALA A 138 10.59 3.57 15.32
N LEU A 139 9.57 3.34 14.49
CA LEU A 139 9.34 3.97 13.20
C LEU A 139 7.85 4.36 13.09
N PRO A 140 7.39 5.37 13.85
CA PRO A 140 6.00 5.78 13.84
C PRO A 140 5.60 6.33 12.46
N GLU A 141 4.35 6.07 12.08
CA GLU A 141 3.74 6.57 10.83
C GLU A 141 4.51 6.21 9.54
N ILE A 142 5.33 5.17 9.61
CA ILE A 142 6.14 4.78 8.46
C ILE A 142 5.30 4.20 7.34
N ARG A 143 5.55 4.68 6.11
CA ARG A 143 4.93 4.18 4.89
C ARG A 143 5.82 3.19 4.16
N PHE A 144 5.22 2.34 3.33
CA PHE A 144 5.94 1.30 2.59
C PHE A 144 7.07 1.86 1.71
N HIS A 145 6.84 2.97 1.02
CA HIS A 145 7.83 3.62 0.14
C HIS A 145 9.02 4.23 0.90
N GLN A 146 8.86 4.53 2.19
CA GLN A 146 9.93 5.09 3.03
C GLN A 146 10.88 4.02 3.56
N VAL A 147 10.53 2.74 3.45
CA VAL A 147 11.37 1.63 3.91
C VAL A 147 12.50 1.40 2.91
N THR A 148 13.70 1.80 3.29
CA THR A 148 14.94 1.59 2.53
C THR A 148 15.91 0.72 3.31
N LYS A 149 16.99 0.22 2.67
CA LYS A 149 18.05 -0.52 3.37
C LYS A 149 18.66 0.27 4.54
N GLY A 150 18.86 1.58 4.38
CA GLY A 150 19.36 2.45 5.46
C GLY A 150 18.39 2.56 6.64
N LEU A 151 17.09 2.53 6.35
CA LEU A 151 16.08 2.52 7.41
C LEU A 151 16.00 1.18 8.16
N LEU A 152 16.22 0.05 7.47
CA LEU A 152 16.33 -1.24 8.13
C LEU A 152 17.50 -1.26 9.13
N GLN A 153 18.65 -0.70 8.75
CA GLN A 153 19.79 -0.52 9.65
C GLN A 153 19.45 0.41 10.82
N LYS A 154 18.70 1.49 10.59
CA LYS A 154 18.21 2.37 11.64
C LYS A 154 17.34 1.63 12.67
N LEU A 155 16.43 0.77 12.21
CA LEU A 155 15.60 -0.05 13.09
C LEU A 155 16.45 -1.00 13.95
N GLU A 156 17.45 -1.66 13.35
CA GLU A 156 18.39 -2.51 14.09
C GLU A 156 19.13 -1.72 15.16
N ASN A 157 19.62 -0.53 14.83
CA ASN A 157 20.33 0.34 15.77
C ASN A 157 19.42 0.81 16.91
N ILE A 158 18.15 1.15 16.63
CA ILE A 158 17.17 1.47 17.67
C ILE A 158 16.95 0.26 18.59
N ALA A 159 16.80 -0.93 18.03
CA ALA A 159 16.61 -2.14 18.83
C ALA A 159 17.83 -2.47 19.71
N ARG A 160 19.06 -2.31 19.19
CA ARG A 160 20.29 -2.46 19.98
C ARG A 160 20.39 -1.46 21.12
N LYS A 161 19.97 -0.21 20.90
CA LYS A 161 19.92 0.84 21.93
C LYS A 161 18.87 0.57 23.02
N ASN A 162 17.89 -0.29 22.76
CA ASN A 162 16.91 -0.76 23.74
C ASN A 162 17.30 -2.14 24.34
N ASP A 163 18.60 -2.49 24.29
CA ASP A 163 19.19 -3.73 24.82
C ASP A 163 18.53 -5.02 24.32
N HIS A 164 17.92 -4.99 23.13
CA HIS A 164 17.35 -6.18 22.53
C HIS A 164 18.45 -7.11 22.00
N THR A 165 18.33 -8.41 22.32
CA THR A 165 19.27 -9.43 21.85
C THR A 165 19.24 -9.57 20.33
N ASN A 166 20.33 -10.08 19.74
CA ASN A 166 20.40 -10.37 18.30
C ASN A 166 19.26 -11.30 17.81
N ASN A 167 18.77 -12.20 18.67
CA ASN A 167 17.64 -13.08 18.34
C ASN A 167 16.31 -12.31 18.29
N THR A 168 16.10 -11.37 19.19
CA THR A 168 14.93 -10.49 19.21
C THR A 168 14.93 -9.57 17.99
N ILE A 169 16.08 -8.95 17.67
CA ILE A 169 16.26 -8.11 16.48
C ILE A 169 15.98 -8.90 15.20
N HIS A 170 16.50 -10.13 15.12
CA HIS A 170 16.20 -11.05 14.02
C HIS A 170 14.68 -11.31 13.90
N GLY A 171 14.00 -11.49 15.02
CA GLY A 171 12.54 -11.62 15.10
C GLY A 171 11.80 -10.41 14.53
N TYR A 172 12.20 -9.20 14.93
CA TYR A 172 11.61 -7.95 14.41
C TYR A 172 11.77 -7.84 12.90
N LEU A 173 12.98 -8.03 12.36
CA LEU A 173 13.25 -7.96 10.92
C LEU A 173 12.49 -9.03 10.13
N LYS A 174 12.37 -10.25 10.68
CA LYS A 174 11.62 -11.34 10.03
C LYS A 174 10.12 -11.02 9.96
N THR A 175 9.54 -10.48 11.03
CA THR A 175 8.14 -10.04 11.01
C THR A 175 7.95 -8.85 10.07
N PHE A 176 8.87 -7.88 10.07
CA PHE A 176 8.82 -6.73 9.15
C PHE A 176 8.81 -7.21 7.68
N ARG A 177 9.75 -8.09 7.32
CA ARG A 177 9.82 -8.74 6.01
C ARG A 177 8.54 -9.50 5.67
N LYS A 178 7.99 -10.28 6.60
CA LYS A 178 6.77 -11.08 6.38
C LYS A 178 5.63 -10.19 5.88
N TYR A 179 5.38 -9.07 6.53
CA TYR A 179 4.27 -8.18 6.15
C TYR A 179 4.53 -7.41 4.86
N PHE A 180 5.79 -7.16 4.49
CA PHE A 180 6.15 -6.71 3.14
C PHE A 180 5.82 -7.75 2.07
N TYR A 181 6.07 -9.04 2.31
CA TYR A 181 5.66 -10.09 1.38
C TYR A 181 4.14 -10.22 1.28
N ILE A 182 3.41 -10.10 2.39
CA ILE A 182 1.95 -10.09 2.38
C ILE A 182 1.43 -8.91 1.55
N ALA A 183 1.98 -7.71 1.76
CA ALA A 183 1.63 -6.53 0.97
C ALA A 183 1.90 -6.75 -0.52
N LYS A 184 3.06 -7.31 -0.88
CA LYS A 184 3.39 -7.62 -2.28
C LYS A 184 2.43 -8.65 -2.89
N SER A 185 2.13 -9.73 -2.15
CA SER A 185 1.20 -10.78 -2.59
C SER A 185 -0.23 -10.28 -2.76
N ALA A 186 -0.64 -9.28 -1.98
CA ALA A 186 -1.95 -8.63 -2.09
C ALA A 186 -1.99 -7.55 -3.20
N GLY A 187 -0.88 -7.30 -3.91
CA GLY A 187 -0.76 -6.23 -4.90
C GLY A 187 -0.69 -4.83 -4.30
N PHE A 188 -0.49 -4.70 -2.98
CA PHE A 188 -0.43 -3.43 -2.26
C PHE A 188 0.89 -2.66 -2.48
N ILE A 189 1.96 -3.39 -2.81
CA ILE A 189 3.26 -2.82 -3.20
C ILE A 189 3.84 -3.61 -4.37
N LYS A 190 4.65 -2.94 -5.21
CA LYS A 190 5.36 -3.60 -6.31
C LYS A 190 6.74 -4.11 -5.89
N ASN A 191 7.49 -3.28 -5.16
CA ASN A 191 8.88 -3.53 -4.79
C ASN A 191 8.99 -3.87 -3.31
N ASN A 192 9.84 -4.85 -2.96
CA ASN A 192 10.10 -5.22 -1.58
C ASN A 192 11.54 -4.82 -1.18
N PRO A 193 11.73 -3.85 -0.28
CA PRO A 193 13.05 -3.38 0.14
C PRO A 193 13.87 -4.42 0.91
N PHE A 194 13.24 -5.54 1.30
CA PHE A 194 13.92 -6.68 1.90
C PHE A 194 14.55 -7.63 0.87
N GLU A 195 14.30 -7.46 -0.44
CA GLU A 195 14.96 -8.25 -1.48
C GLU A 195 16.47 -8.02 -1.44
N GLY A 196 17.23 -9.11 -1.25
CA GLY A 196 18.68 -9.05 -1.10
C GLY A 196 19.18 -8.43 0.22
N TYR A 197 18.32 -8.14 1.20
CA TYR A 197 18.75 -7.67 2.53
C TYR A 197 19.12 -8.86 3.44
N PRO A 198 20.37 -9.02 3.91
CA PRO A 198 20.72 -10.13 4.78
C PRO A 198 20.18 -9.91 6.21
N ILE A 199 19.35 -10.84 6.71
CA ILE A 199 18.93 -10.85 8.12
C ILE A 199 19.80 -11.85 8.87
N LYS A 200 20.79 -11.35 9.62
CA LYS A 200 21.70 -12.20 10.40
C LYS A 200 21.00 -12.77 11.63
N ARG A 201 21.34 -14.00 12.02
CA ARG A 201 20.89 -14.63 13.27
C ARG A 201 22.02 -14.52 14.31
N GLY A 202 21.67 -14.27 15.58
CA GLY A 202 22.66 -14.34 16.67
C GLY A 202 23.14 -15.77 16.88
N LYS A 203 24.40 -15.96 17.29
CA LYS A 203 24.86 -17.27 17.79
C LYS A 203 24.09 -17.58 19.08
N VAL A 204 23.47 -18.76 19.14
CA VAL A 204 22.85 -19.27 20.38
C VAL A 204 23.95 -19.95 21.17
N LYS A 205 24.19 -19.53 22.41
CA LYS A 205 24.89 -20.36 23.39
C LYS A 205 23.84 -21.32 23.96
N THR A 206 23.97 -22.60 23.64
CA THR A 206 23.15 -23.66 24.21
C THR A 206 24.04 -24.41 25.17
N ASP A 207 23.89 -24.14 26.46
CA ASP A 207 24.52 -24.94 27.50
C ASP A 207 23.59 -26.12 27.78
N TYR A 208 24.09 -27.35 27.62
CA TYR A 208 23.34 -28.56 27.92
C TYR A 208 23.49 -28.87 29.41
N LEU A 209 22.37 -29.16 30.09
CA LEU A 209 22.41 -29.71 31.44
C LEU A 209 22.93 -31.16 31.34
N THR A 210 24.16 -31.40 31.79
CA THR A 210 24.65 -32.75 32.09
C THR A 210 24.14 -33.16 33.45
N MET A 211 23.45 -34.30 33.54
CA MET A 211 23.01 -34.86 34.83
C MET A 211 24.27 -35.22 35.66
N SER A 212 24.47 -34.52 36.77
CA SER A 212 25.45 -34.86 37.81
C SER A 212 24.79 -35.63 38.94
#